data_AF-A0A2E6H847-F1
#
_entry.id   AF-A0A2E6H847-F1
#
_cell.length_a   1.000
_cell.length_b   1.000
_cell.length_c   1.000
_cell.angle_alpha   90.00
_cell.angle_beta   90.00
_cell.angle_gamma   90.00
#
_symmetry.space_group_name_H-M   'P 1'
#
loop_
_entity.id
_entity.type
_entity.pdbx_description
1 polymer ?
#
loop_
_entity_poly.entity_id
_entity_poly.type
_entity_poly.pdbx_seq_one_letter_code
_entity_poly.pdbx_strand_id
1 'polypeptide(L)'
;MGTDISAWYLVFIAREKMYWWDYVFCRGKYKHVAALGFDPELDQWYFYEWSLYGICITKLTADHVDAMLVHFYNTESVILSALEPDISYKQPFHPIATCVSAMKHLVKFKSWAWTPTQLFCAYKKAGASVCFTPTEL
;
A
#
# COMPACT_ATOMS: atom_id res chain seq x y z
N MET A 1 -23.88 3.46 -7.48
CA MET A 1 -22.66 3.86 -8.21
C MET A 1 -21.50 3.30 -7.43
N GLY A 2 -20.80 2.30 -7.98
CA GLY A 2 -19.53 1.84 -7.41
C GLY A 2 -18.42 2.72 -7.98
N THR A 3 -17.50 3.18 -7.14
CA THR A 3 -16.28 3.87 -7.57
C THR A 3 -15.41 2.88 -8.34
N ASP A 4 -15.18 3.10 -9.63
CA ASP A 4 -14.26 2.31 -10.43
C ASP A 4 -12.86 2.90 -10.33
N ILE A 5 -12.15 2.48 -9.28
CA ILE A 5 -10.76 2.91 -9.08
C ILE A 5 -9.89 2.19 -10.10
N SER A 6 -9.45 2.93 -11.12
CA SER A 6 -8.77 2.39 -12.30
C SER A 6 -7.39 1.81 -11.97
N ALA A 7 -6.73 2.32 -10.93
CA ALA A 7 -5.43 1.84 -10.49
C ALA A 7 -5.20 2.07 -8.99
N TRP A 8 -4.50 1.13 -8.36
CA TRP A 8 -4.06 1.22 -6.97
C TRP A 8 -2.53 1.22 -6.89
N TYR A 9 -1.97 2.27 -6.30
CA TYR A 9 -0.55 2.42 -6.01
C TYR A 9 -0.29 1.98 -4.58
N LEU A 10 0.65 1.07 -4.37
CA LEU A 10 0.99 0.61 -3.02
C LEU A 10 2.01 1.55 -2.37
N VAL A 11 1.66 2.06 -1.20
CA VAL A 11 2.50 2.96 -0.39
C VAL A 11 3.14 2.15 0.73
N PHE A 12 4.46 2.00 0.70
CA PHE A 12 5.24 1.31 1.71
C PHE A 12 5.81 2.32 2.69
N ILE A 13 5.24 2.35 3.90
CA ILE A 13 5.53 3.39 4.89
C ILE A 13 6.68 2.95 5.78
N ALA A 14 7.76 3.72 5.72
CA ALA A 14 8.87 3.63 6.66
C ALA A 14 8.53 4.48 7.88
N ARG A 15 8.66 3.89 9.07
CA ARG A 15 8.50 4.57 10.35
C ARG A 15 9.28 3.84 11.42
N GLU A 16 9.50 4.52 12.54
CA GLU A 16 10.00 3.87 13.74
C GLU A 16 9.01 2.83 14.26
N LYS A 17 9.53 1.82 14.96
CA LYS A 17 8.71 0.78 15.57
C LYS A 17 7.92 1.41 16.71
N MET A 18 6.59 1.30 16.67
CA MET A 18 5.71 1.85 17.70
C MET A 18 5.20 0.79 18.66
N TYR A 19 5.13 -0.47 18.22
CA TYR A 19 4.53 -1.55 19.00
C TYR A 19 5.45 -2.76 19.13
N TRP A 20 5.31 -3.52 20.22
CA TRP A 20 6.12 -4.71 20.46
C TRP A 20 5.95 -5.76 19.34
N TRP A 21 4.76 -5.86 18.75
CA TRP A 21 4.52 -6.78 17.64
C TRP A 21 5.18 -6.35 16.32
N ASP A 22 5.60 -5.07 16.19
CA ASP A 22 6.39 -4.62 15.03
C ASP A 22 7.73 -5.36 14.94
N TYR A 23 8.25 -5.87 16.06
CA TYR A 23 9.46 -6.69 16.09
C TYR A 23 9.27 -8.07 15.44
N VAL A 24 8.02 -8.56 15.38
CA VAL A 24 7.66 -9.88 14.86
C VAL A 24 7.11 -9.77 13.44
N PHE A 25 6.13 -8.89 13.21
CA PHE A 25 5.38 -8.81 11.93
C PHE A 25 5.85 -7.68 11.00
N CYS A 26 6.68 -6.76 11.49
CA CYS A 26 7.17 -5.60 10.73
C CYS A 26 8.69 -5.60 10.62
N ARG A 27 9.31 -6.78 10.44
CA ARG A 27 10.75 -6.92 10.19
C ARG A 27 11.11 -6.31 8.83
N GLY A 28 12.17 -5.50 8.80
CA GLY A 28 12.67 -4.79 7.60
C GLY A 28 12.52 -3.27 7.67
N LYS A 29 12.62 -2.59 6.51
CA LYS A 29 12.53 -1.12 6.40
C LYS A 29 11.10 -0.62 6.66
N TYR A 30 10.12 -1.23 6.01
CA TYR A 30 8.74 -0.77 6.05
C TYR A 30 7.95 -1.44 7.18
N LYS A 31 7.13 -0.64 7.87
CA LYS A 31 6.29 -1.08 9.00
C LYS A 31 4.81 -1.09 8.69
N HIS A 32 4.41 -0.45 7.60
CA HIS A 32 3.03 -0.42 7.18
C HIS A 32 2.96 -0.38 5.66
N VAL A 33 1.82 -0.80 5.12
CA VAL A 33 1.52 -0.66 3.70
C VAL A 33 0.07 -0.22 3.55
N ALA A 34 -0.14 0.77 2.72
CA ALA A 34 -1.44 1.34 2.36
C ALA A 34 -1.54 1.43 0.83
N ALA A 35 -2.65 1.95 0.31
CA ALA A 35 -2.79 2.20 -1.11
C ALA A 35 -3.39 3.57 -1.40
N LEU A 36 -2.93 4.18 -2.49
CA LEU A 36 -3.56 5.34 -3.12
C LEU A 36 -4.30 4.86 -4.36
N GLY A 37 -5.56 5.23 -4.49
CA GLY A 37 -6.38 4.95 -5.64
C GLY A 37 -6.84 6.26 -6.28
N PHE A 38 -6.84 6.32 -7.61
CA PHE A 38 -7.44 7.44 -8.34
C PHE A 38 -8.67 6.95 -9.08
N ASP A 39 -9.77 7.68 -8.92
CA ASP A 39 -11.00 7.52 -9.67
C ASP A 39 -11.05 8.62 -10.74
N PRO A 40 -10.86 8.27 -12.03
CA PRO A 40 -10.84 9.26 -13.12
C PRO A 40 -12.22 9.81 -13.46
N GLU A 41 -13.31 9.11 -13.12
CA GLU A 41 -14.67 9.61 -13.39
C GLU A 41 -15.02 10.76 -12.44
N LEU A 42 -14.52 10.68 -11.21
CA LEU A 42 -14.76 11.66 -10.16
C LEU A 42 -13.61 12.66 -9.97
N ASP A 43 -12.52 12.51 -10.72
CA ASP A 43 -11.25 13.25 -10.55
C ASP A 43 -10.79 13.27 -9.08
N GLN A 44 -10.75 12.08 -8.47
CA GLN A 44 -10.71 11.95 -7.02
C GLN A 44 -9.70 10.92 -6.54
N TRP A 45 -8.85 11.34 -5.60
CA TRP A 45 -7.94 10.45 -4.89
C TRP A 45 -8.59 9.82 -3.64
N TYR A 46 -8.21 8.58 -3.37
CA TYR A 46 -8.60 7.80 -2.21
C TYR A 46 -7.38 7.20 -1.54
N PHE A 47 -7.36 7.28 -0.21
CA PHE A 47 -6.40 6.54 0.60
C PHE A 47 -7.08 5.35 1.24
N TYR A 48 -6.57 4.17 0.95
CA TYR A 48 -7.02 2.91 1.53
C TYR A 48 -5.96 2.44 2.54
N GLU A 49 -6.35 2.30 3.80
CA GLU A 49 -5.49 1.77 4.84
C GLU A 49 -6.21 0.69 5.65
N TRP A 50 -5.40 -0.22 6.22
CA TRP A 50 -5.88 -1.18 7.20
C TRP A 50 -5.25 -0.84 8.55
N SER A 51 -6.09 -0.44 9.51
CA SER A 51 -5.69 -0.12 10.87
C SER A 51 -6.10 -1.23 11.84
N LEU A 52 -5.71 -1.09 13.12
CA LEU A 52 -6.21 -1.95 14.20
C LEU A 52 -7.74 -1.87 14.36
N TYR A 53 -8.38 -0.83 13.84
CA TYR A 53 -9.83 -0.62 13.89
C TYR A 53 -10.54 -1.09 12.61
N GLY A 54 -9.80 -1.69 11.68
CA GLY A 54 -10.33 -2.18 10.39
C GLY A 54 -9.90 -1.34 9.20
N ILE A 55 -10.63 -1.49 8.09
CA ILE A 55 -10.36 -0.81 6.83
C ILE A 55 -10.89 0.62 6.90
N CYS A 56 -10.04 1.59 6.57
CA CYS A 56 -10.43 2.98 6.36
C CYS A 56 -10.22 3.34 4.89
N ILE A 57 -11.22 4.00 4.30
CA ILE A 57 -11.13 4.58 2.96
C ILE A 57 -11.42 6.07 3.09
N THR A 58 -10.42 6.90 2.83
CA THR A 58 -10.51 8.35 2.98
C THR A 58 -10.44 9.01 1.61
N LYS A 59 -11.40 9.88 1.32
CA LYS A 59 -11.39 10.76 0.13
C LYS A 59 -10.37 11.89 0.37
N LEU A 60 -9.43 12.09 -0.56
CA LEU A 60 -8.36 13.08 -0.43
C LEU A 60 -8.54 14.28 -1.37
N THR A 61 -8.45 15.51 -0.88
CA THR A 61 -8.30 16.67 -1.77
C THR A 61 -6.89 16.68 -2.38
N ALA A 62 -6.66 17.49 -3.41
CA ALA A 62 -5.31 17.68 -3.98
C ALA A 62 -4.30 18.10 -2.89
N ASP A 63 -4.64 19.08 -2.06
CA ASP A 63 -3.79 19.53 -0.94
C ASP A 63 -3.47 18.40 0.05
N HIS A 64 -4.42 17.49 0.31
CA HIS A 64 -4.15 16.33 1.16
C HIS A 64 -3.18 15.34 0.50
N VAL A 65 -3.29 15.12 -0.81
CA VAL A 65 -2.35 14.27 -1.55
C VAL A 65 -0.95 14.87 -1.49
N ASP A 66 -0.80 16.16 -1.76
CA ASP A 66 0.50 16.85 -1.73
C ASP A 66 1.13 16.78 -0.34
N ALA A 67 0.37 17.09 0.71
CA ALA A 67 0.84 16.98 2.08
C ALA A 67 1.27 15.55 2.44
N MET A 68 0.55 14.54 1.96
CA MET A 68 0.92 13.14 2.15
C MET A 68 2.20 12.77 1.40
N LEU A 69 2.38 13.22 0.16
CA LEU A 69 3.60 12.98 -0.60
C LEU A 69 4.82 13.60 0.09
N VAL A 70 4.71 14.82 0.61
CA VAL A 70 5.77 15.46 1.42
C VAL A 70 6.05 14.64 2.69
N HIS A 71 5.01 14.15 3.37
CA HIS A 71 5.20 13.28 4.54
C HIS A 71 5.92 11.97 4.17
N PHE A 72 5.56 11.35 3.05
CA PHE A 72 6.21 10.13 2.58
C PHE A 72 7.66 10.35 2.18
N TYR A 73 7.98 11.50 1.57
CA TYR A 73 9.36 11.92 1.32
C TYR A 73 10.18 11.95 2.61
N ASN A 74 9.70 12.72 3.59
CA ASN A 74 10.41 12.96 4.85
C ASN A 74 10.58 11.69 5.70
N THR A 75 9.74 10.68 5.51
CA THR A 75 9.77 9.41 6.24
C THR A 75 10.50 8.29 5.51
N GLU A 76 11.09 8.59 4.35
CA GLU A 76 11.70 7.62 3.45
C GLU A 76 10.75 6.51 2.94
N SER A 77 9.47 6.83 2.83
CA SER A 77 8.43 5.92 2.32
C SER A 77 8.51 5.82 0.79
N VAL A 78 8.01 4.73 0.23
CA VAL A 78 8.11 4.44 -1.21
C VAL A 78 6.74 4.10 -1.79
N ILE A 79 6.44 4.64 -2.98
CA ILE A 79 5.21 4.31 -3.71
C ILE A 79 5.56 3.46 -4.92
N LEU A 80 4.92 2.31 -5.05
CA LEU A 80 5.03 1.43 -6.20
C LEU A 80 3.80 1.54 -7.09
N SER A 81 4.03 1.48 -8.41
CA SER A 81 2.99 1.46 -9.43
C SER A 81 2.05 0.27 -9.23
N ALA A 82 0.81 0.41 -9.71
CA ALA A 82 -0.06 -0.73 -9.89
C ALA A 82 0.61 -1.79 -10.77
N LEU A 83 0.35 -3.06 -10.45
CA LEU A 83 0.55 -4.18 -11.36
C LEU A 83 -0.76 -4.55 -12.02
N GLU A 84 -0.71 -5.14 -13.21
CA GLU A 84 -1.91 -5.75 -13.78
C GLU A 84 -2.43 -6.85 -12.85
N PRO A 85 -3.72 -6.78 -12.47
CA PRO A 85 -4.28 -7.75 -11.54
C PRO A 85 -4.29 -9.15 -12.15
N ASP A 86 -3.82 -10.15 -11.39
CA ASP A 86 -3.91 -11.55 -11.81
C ASP A 86 -5.38 -12.00 -11.78
N ILE A 87 -5.95 -12.22 -12.97
CA ILE A 87 -7.35 -12.63 -13.17
C ILE A 87 -7.64 -13.97 -12.44
N SER A 88 -6.62 -14.79 -12.22
CA SER A 88 -6.73 -16.08 -11.53
C SER A 88 -6.56 -15.99 -10.01
N TYR A 89 -6.72 -14.81 -9.41
CA TYR A 89 -6.51 -14.61 -7.97
C TYR A 89 -7.48 -15.41 -7.10
N LYS A 90 -6.96 -16.51 -6.53
CA LYS A 90 -7.49 -17.18 -5.34
C LYS A 90 -6.41 -17.13 -4.28
N GLN A 91 -6.62 -16.37 -3.21
CA GLN A 91 -5.61 -16.28 -2.16
C GLN A 91 -5.58 -17.59 -1.36
N PRO A 92 -4.41 -18.17 -1.05
CA PRO A 92 -4.33 -19.16 0.02
C PRO A 92 -4.86 -18.54 1.32
N PHE A 93 -5.57 -19.33 2.13
CA PHE A 93 -6.15 -18.90 3.41
C PHE A 93 -5.12 -18.14 4.25
N HIS A 94 -5.37 -16.84 4.46
CA HIS A 94 -4.52 -15.98 5.28
C HIS A 94 -5.26 -15.75 6.61
N PRO A 95 -4.92 -16.48 7.68
CA PRO A 95 -5.72 -16.50 8.92
C PRO A 95 -5.70 -15.17 9.68
N ILE A 96 -4.86 -14.22 9.29
CA ILE A 96 -4.63 -12.97 10.01
C ILE A 96 -4.91 -11.80 9.06
N ALA A 97 -5.92 -11.00 9.43
CA ALA A 97 -6.17 -9.70 8.81
C ALA A 97 -5.03 -8.75 9.20
N THR A 98 -4.29 -8.28 8.20
CA THR A 98 -3.17 -7.36 8.33
C THR A 98 -3.19 -6.38 7.16
N CYS A 99 -2.40 -5.30 7.25
CA CYS A 99 -2.17 -4.41 6.11
C CYS A 99 -1.64 -5.16 4.87
N VAL A 100 -0.75 -6.14 5.05
CA VAL A 100 -0.19 -6.95 3.96
C VAL A 100 -1.28 -7.79 3.27
N SER A 101 -2.12 -8.48 4.05
CA SER A 101 -3.20 -9.28 3.46
C SER A 101 -4.22 -8.38 2.76
N ALA A 102 -4.58 -7.24 3.36
CA ALA A 102 -5.50 -6.27 2.78
C ALA A 102 -4.98 -5.76 1.42
N MET A 103 -3.71 -5.36 1.31
CA MET A 103 -3.15 -4.92 0.04
C MET A 103 -3.13 -6.02 -1.00
N LYS A 104 -2.71 -7.25 -0.64
CA LYS A 104 -2.71 -8.39 -1.56
C LYS A 104 -4.10 -8.66 -2.15
N HIS A 105 -5.14 -8.51 -1.35
CA HIS A 105 -6.53 -8.61 -1.83
C HIS A 105 -6.91 -7.44 -2.74
N LEU A 106 -6.58 -6.21 -2.34
CA LEU A 106 -6.90 -5.00 -3.09
C LEU A 106 -6.31 -5.04 -4.51
N VAL A 107 -5.02 -5.39 -4.63
CA VAL A 107 -4.32 -5.45 -5.93
C VAL A 107 -4.31 -6.85 -6.56
N LYS A 108 -5.06 -7.81 -5.99
CA LYS A 108 -5.13 -9.21 -6.46
C LYS A 108 -3.74 -9.85 -6.69
N PHE A 109 -2.79 -9.61 -5.77
CA PHE A 109 -1.40 -10.04 -5.90
C PHE A 109 -1.08 -11.29 -5.06
N LYS A 110 -0.58 -12.34 -5.71
CA LYS A 110 -0.18 -13.59 -5.05
C LYS A 110 1.26 -13.51 -4.57
N SER A 111 1.45 -13.69 -3.26
CA SER A 111 2.79 -13.83 -2.67
C SER A 111 2.72 -14.53 -1.31
N TRP A 112 3.86 -15.04 -0.87
CA TRP A 112 4.08 -15.53 0.51
C TRP A 112 4.60 -14.42 1.44
N ALA A 113 4.39 -13.14 1.08
CA ALA A 113 4.76 -12.04 1.94
C ALA A 113 3.82 -11.94 3.14
N TRP A 114 4.43 -11.87 4.33
CA TRP A 114 3.76 -11.69 5.61
C TRP A 114 4.06 -10.33 6.24
N THR A 115 5.17 -9.68 5.83
CA THR A 115 5.55 -8.35 6.28
C THR A 115 5.49 -7.32 5.14
N PRO A 116 5.32 -6.02 5.44
CA PRO A 116 5.33 -4.97 4.42
C PRO A 116 6.61 -4.97 3.59
N THR A 117 7.77 -5.24 4.21
CA THR A 117 9.04 -5.31 3.50
C THR A 117 9.12 -6.51 2.55
N GLN A 118 8.61 -7.68 2.96
CA GLN A 118 8.54 -8.84 2.06
C GLN A 118 7.61 -8.55 0.88
N LEU A 119 6.48 -7.87 1.14
CA LEU A 119 5.53 -7.51 0.09
C LEU A 119 6.18 -6.54 -0.91
N PHE A 120 6.91 -5.53 -0.44
CA PHE A 120 7.68 -4.61 -1.28
C PHE A 120 8.63 -5.37 -2.22
N CYS A 121 9.46 -6.26 -1.67
CA CYS A 121 10.40 -7.04 -2.46
C CYS A 121 9.69 -7.94 -3.50
N ALA A 122 8.59 -8.58 -3.11
CA ALA A 122 7.81 -9.42 -4.01
C ALA A 122 7.17 -8.60 -5.14
N TYR A 123 6.60 -7.44 -4.82
CA TYR A 123 5.96 -6.55 -5.78
C TYR A 123 6.97 -5.96 -6.77
N LYS A 124 8.14 -5.52 -6.27
CA LYS A 124 9.29 -5.12 -7.11
C LYS A 124 9.75 -6.23 -8.04
N LYS A 125 9.91 -7.46 -7.53
CA LYS A 125 10.32 -8.63 -8.32
C LYS A 125 9.30 -8.99 -9.41
N ALA A 126 8.02 -8.72 -9.17
CA ALA A 126 6.95 -8.90 -10.13
C ALA A 126 6.87 -7.79 -11.20
N GLY A 127 7.78 -6.81 -11.18
CA GLY A 127 7.87 -5.77 -12.20
C GLY A 127 7.28 -4.41 -11.79
N ALA A 128 6.89 -4.22 -10.53
CA ALA A 128 6.36 -2.94 -10.09
C ALA A 128 7.43 -1.84 -10.21
N SER A 129 7.07 -0.73 -10.85
CA SER A 129 7.94 0.42 -11.00
C SER A 129 7.84 1.31 -9.76
N VAL A 130 8.92 2.02 -9.45
CA VAL A 130 8.87 2.99 -8.37
C VAL A 130 8.32 4.29 -8.95
N CYS A 131 7.18 4.75 -8.43
CA CYS A 131 6.56 6.00 -8.86
C CYS A 131 7.05 7.19 -8.02
N PHE A 132 7.55 6.91 -6.83
CA PHE A 132 8.00 7.93 -5.89
C PHE A 132 9.13 7.38 -5.02
N THR A 133 10.26 8.09 -4.99
CA THR A 133 11.34 7.85 -4.03
C THR A 133 11.70 9.13 -3.28
N PRO A 134 12.18 9.01 -2.03
CA PRO A 134 12.69 10.13 -1.25
C PRO A 134 13.94 10.84 -1.82
N THR A 135 14.42 10.47 -3.00
CA THR A 135 15.68 10.99 -3.58
C THR A 135 15.41 11.98 -4.72
N GLU A 136 14.15 12.20 -5.10
CA GLU A 136 13.75 13.00 -6.28
C GLU A 136 12.67 14.04 -5.93
N LEU A 137 12.97 14.98 -5.01
CA LEU A 137 12.26 16.27 -4.93
C LEU A 137 13.19 17.42 -5.30
#